data_AF-A0A1U7CTS9-F1
#
_entry.id   AF-A0A1U7CTS9-F1
#
_cell.length_a   1.000
_cell.length_b   1.000
_cell.length_c   1.000
_cell.angle_alpha   90.00
_cell.angle_beta   90.00
_cell.angle_gamma   90.00
#
_symmetry.space_group_name_H-M   'P 1'
#
loop_
_entity.id
_entity.type
_entity.pdbx_description
1 polymer ?
#
loop_
_entity_poly.entity_id
_entity_poly.type
_entity_poly.pdbx_seq_one_letter_code
_entity_poly.pdbx_strand_id
1 'polypeptide(L)'
;MAELRNGEPNPGAVAVADLSVGVETHAASAVGVPDRNSLQVAVPDLTIGLGGSSGESVRETGAACDSESFFEPTERPRTVGGLESRRSARSMKRVGPMLVLWAVLIIDLQGALWLSGVKTLALQQAVEQGVARAESRTVGEMADNQIHKAIRDQRATLRFWTILALIGDFVVEPLAPAVRALVVATLLSALAALAGRPIGFRLALDECAAVQGYWVLGLALQTTLVFALRTSEVDASMALLLPSGTYRAAPWVAWRQADAFALLGWSSLILGGWRRGQANLATATAACSVVAAVEAAIRIGLTLITGAAMRLILMPGRF
;
A
#
# COMPACT_ATOMS: atom_id res chain seq x y z
N MET A 1 31.12 37.22 70.80
CA MET A 1 29.97 36.33 70.53
C MET A 1 29.59 36.56 69.06
N ALA A 2 30.20 35.98 68.04
CA ALA A 2 30.55 34.57 67.75
C ALA A 2 29.31 33.68 67.59
N GLU A 3 28.67 33.77 66.42
CA GLU A 3 27.73 32.76 65.93
C GLU A 3 28.09 32.44 64.46
N LEU A 4 28.88 31.38 64.31
CA LEU A 4 29.23 30.73 63.05
C LEU A 4 28.10 29.75 62.72
N ARG A 5 27.31 30.04 61.69
CA ARG A 5 26.35 29.07 61.14
C ARG A 5 26.91 28.51 59.83
N ASN A 6 27.42 27.29 59.93
CA ASN A 6 27.83 26.44 58.82
C ASN A 6 26.64 26.21 57.87
N GLY A 7 26.80 26.61 56.61
CA GLY A 7 25.91 26.24 55.51
C GLY A 7 26.46 24.99 54.82
N GLU A 8 25.68 23.90 54.83
CA GLU A 8 25.93 22.72 54.01
C GLU A 8 25.82 23.04 52.52
N PRO A 9 26.66 22.43 51.65
CA PRO A 9 26.54 22.56 50.21
C PRO A 9 25.40 21.69 49.67
N ASN A 10 24.51 22.31 48.89
CA ASN A 10 23.37 21.71 48.21
C ASN A 10 23.83 20.81 47.03
N PRO A 11 23.65 19.48 47.06
CA PRO A 11 23.97 18.59 45.95
C PRO A 11 22.76 18.49 45.01
N GLY A 12 22.51 19.53 44.21
CA GLY A 12 21.33 19.58 43.33
C GLY A 12 21.49 20.35 42.03
N ALA A 13 22.67 20.88 41.72
CA ALA A 13 22.91 21.59 40.46
C ALA A 13 23.46 20.63 39.40
N VAL A 14 22.61 19.73 38.90
CA VAL A 14 22.87 19.06 37.62
C VAL A 14 22.46 20.04 36.54
N ALA A 15 23.46 20.61 35.87
CA ALA A 15 23.30 21.43 34.68
C ALA A 15 22.64 20.59 33.57
N VAL A 16 21.34 20.79 33.36
CA VAL A 16 20.67 20.41 32.11
C VAL A 16 21.03 21.49 31.10
N ALA A 17 21.90 21.12 30.16
CA ALA A 17 22.20 21.94 29.01
C ALA A 17 20.94 22.06 28.13
N ASP A 18 20.30 23.23 28.20
CA ASP A 18 19.28 23.67 27.25
C ASP A 18 19.91 23.78 25.86
N LEU A 19 19.66 22.77 25.01
CA LEU A 19 19.84 22.88 23.57
C LEU A 19 18.48 23.24 22.95
N SER A 20 18.08 24.50 23.12
CA SER A 20 16.91 25.08 22.48
C SER A 20 17.18 25.26 20.98
N VAL A 21 16.89 24.24 20.18
CA VAL A 21 16.72 24.40 18.72
C VAL A 21 15.36 25.07 18.51
N GLY A 22 15.40 26.38 18.28
CA GLY A 22 14.24 27.18 17.89
C GLY A 22 13.70 26.70 16.55
N VAL A 23 12.59 25.95 16.59
CA VAL A 23 11.73 25.74 15.44
C VAL A 23 10.73 26.88 15.45
N GLU A 24 11.04 27.96 14.73
CA GLU A 24 10.09 29.02 14.43
C GLU A 24 8.99 28.47 13.51
N THR A 25 7.92 27.95 14.10
CA THR A 25 6.68 27.71 13.37
C THR A 25 5.99 29.06 13.13
N HIS A 26 6.29 29.69 12.00
CA HIS A 26 5.48 30.79 11.49
C HIS A 26 4.05 30.29 11.19
N ALA A 27 3.13 30.60 12.10
CA ALA A 27 1.70 30.48 11.87
C ALA A 27 1.27 31.55 10.85
N ALA A 28 1.27 31.18 9.56
CA ALA A 28 0.67 31.98 8.51
C ALA A 28 -0.86 31.90 8.63
N SER A 29 -1.45 32.92 9.24
CA SER A 29 -2.88 33.22 9.18
C SER A 29 -3.25 33.58 7.74
N ALA A 30 -3.95 32.69 7.04
CA ALA A 30 -4.56 32.96 5.74
C ALA A 30 -6.09 32.97 5.89
N VAL A 31 -6.63 34.10 6.33
CA VAL A 31 -8.04 34.46 6.11
C VAL A 31 -8.13 35.01 4.69
N GLY A 32 -8.32 34.11 3.73
CA GLY A 32 -8.63 34.44 2.33
C GLY A 32 -10.06 34.02 2.02
N VAL A 33 -10.96 34.99 1.95
CA VAL A 33 -12.33 34.82 1.45
C VAL A 33 -12.24 34.39 -0.03
N PRO A 34 -12.81 33.24 -0.45
CA PRO A 34 -12.79 32.86 -1.85
C PRO A 34 -13.83 33.67 -2.63
N ASP A 35 -13.33 34.44 -3.57
CA ASP A 35 -14.10 35.20 -4.56
C ASP A 35 -14.87 34.23 -5.46
N ARG A 36 -16.21 34.28 -5.37
CA ARG A 36 -17.13 33.56 -6.25
C ARG A 36 -17.30 34.39 -7.52
N ASN A 37 -16.38 34.33 -8.48
CA ASN A 37 -16.64 34.69 -9.90
C ASN A 37 -15.40 34.52 -10.79
N SER A 38 -15.05 33.29 -11.16
CA SER A 38 -14.30 33.03 -12.41
C SER A 38 -14.08 31.53 -12.62
N LEU A 39 -15.06 30.85 -13.23
CA LEU A 39 -14.83 29.58 -13.92
C LEU A 39 -15.64 29.63 -15.22
N GLN A 40 -15.10 30.33 -16.22
CA GLN A 40 -15.40 30.01 -17.61
C GLN A 40 -14.74 28.67 -17.92
N VAL A 41 -15.56 27.65 -18.11
CA VAL A 41 -15.16 26.33 -18.57
C VAL A 41 -14.90 26.44 -20.07
N ALA A 42 -13.62 26.48 -20.46
CA ALA A 42 -13.22 26.21 -21.82
C ALA A 42 -13.35 24.70 -22.07
N VAL A 43 -14.28 24.33 -22.94
CA VAL A 43 -14.46 22.97 -23.45
C VAL A 43 -13.40 22.74 -24.53
N PRO A 44 -12.48 21.76 -24.39
CA PRO A 44 -11.65 21.36 -25.52
C PRO A 44 -12.48 20.44 -26.44
N ASP A 45 -12.69 20.90 -27.68
CA ASP A 45 -13.15 20.10 -28.81
C ASP A 45 -12.14 18.97 -29.05
N LEU A 46 -12.54 17.74 -28.73
CA LEU A 46 -11.79 16.53 -29.06
C LEU A 46 -12.31 15.99 -30.39
N THR A 47 -11.71 16.44 -31.49
CA THR A 47 -12.01 15.95 -32.84
C THR A 47 -11.43 14.54 -32.99
N ILE A 48 -12.31 13.53 -32.98
CA ILE A 48 -11.97 12.12 -33.26
C ILE A 48 -11.73 11.99 -34.77
N GLY A 49 -10.46 11.93 -35.16
CA GLY A 49 -10.05 11.58 -36.52
C GLY A 49 -10.25 10.10 -36.81
N LEU A 50 -11.34 9.76 -37.49
CA LEU A 50 -11.52 8.46 -38.14
C LEU A 50 -10.64 8.43 -39.40
N GLY A 51 -9.43 7.91 -39.26
CA GLY A 51 -8.55 7.57 -40.38
C GLY A 51 -9.08 6.35 -41.12
N GLY A 52 -9.96 6.58 -42.10
CA GLY A 52 -10.29 5.63 -43.14
C GLY A 52 -9.20 5.60 -44.20
N SER A 53 -8.54 4.46 -44.37
CA SER A 53 -7.68 4.19 -45.52
C SER A 53 -7.61 2.69 -45.73
N SER A 54 -8.34 2.19 -46.74
CA SER A 54 -7.75 1.58 -47.93
C SER A 54 -8.80 0.67 -48.61
N GLY A 55 -9.28 1.10 -49.77
CA GLY A 55 -9.61 0.17 -50.86
C GLY A 55 -8.33 -0.52 -51.33
N GLU A 56 -8.28 -1.46 -52.25
CA GLU A 56 -9.21 -2.04 -53.21
C GLU A 56 -8.36 -3.11 -53.97
N SER A 57 -9.00 -3.87 -54.83
CA SER A 57 -8.43 -4.78 -55.86
C SER A 57 -8.06 -6.19 -55.36
N VAL A 58 -8.76 -7.28 -55.73
CA VAL A 58 -9.18 -7.85 -57.03
C VAL A 58 -8.29 -9.04 -57.40
N ARG A 59 -8.95 -10.21 -57.50
CA ARG A 59 -8.69 -11.42 -58.32
C ARG A 59 -7.23 -11.90 -58.51
N GLU A 60 -7.02 -13.18 -58.23
CA GLU A 60 -6.83 -14.14 -59.33
C GLU A 60 -7.00 -15.61 -58.90
N THR A 61 -7.72 -16.32 -59.77
CA THR A 61 -7.92 -17.76 -59.86
C THR A 61 -6.73 -18.42 -60.59
N GLY A 62 -6.28 -19.58 -60.10
CA GLY A 62 -5.42 -20.53 -60.82
C GLY A 62 -5.03 -21.67 -59.88
N ALA A 63 -5.72 -22.80 -59.90
CA ALA A 63 -5.48 -23.95 -60.79
C ALA A 63 -4.14 -24.67 -60.51
N ALA A 64 -4.31 -25.92 -60.04
CA ALA A 64 -3.50 -27.11 -60.30
C ALA A 64 -1.96 -26.98 -60.37
N CYS A 65 -1.27 -27.73 -59.51
CA CYS A 65 -0.56 -28.94 -59.96
C CYS A 65 0.05 -29.70 -58.79
N ASP A 66 -0.07 -31.02 -58.92
CA ASP A 66 0.63 -32.09 -58.25
C ASP A 66 2.09 -31.81 -57.91
N SER A 67 2.54 -32.28 -56.74
CA SER A 67 3.78 -33.04 -56.61
C SER A 67 3.82 -33.70 -55.23
N GLU A 68 3.51 -34.99 -55.23
CA GLU A 68 3.95 -35.94 -54.21
C GLU A 68 5.48 -35.83 -54.07
N SER A 69 5.96 -35.51 -52.87
CA SER A 69 7.29 -35.95 -52.45
C SER A 69 7.19 -36.60 -51.09
N PHE A 70 7.04 -37.91 -51.20
CA PHE A 70 7.30 -38.96 -50.24
C PHE A 70 8.67 -38.73 -49.58
N PHE A 71 8.69 -38.02 -48.46
CA PHE A 71 9.80 -38.05 -47.51
C PHE A 71 9.21 -38.47 -46.19
N GLU A 72 9.33 -39.76 -45.89
CA GLU A 72 9.05 -40.38 -44.61
C GLU A 72 10.19 -39.99 -43.65
N PRO A 73 10.02 -39.00 -42.76
CA PRO A 73 10.99 -38.76 -41.72
C PRO A 73 10.66 -39.78 -40.65
N THR A 74 11.61 -40.66 -40.34
CA THR A 74 11.54 -41.56 -39.19
C THR A 74 11.49 -40.70 -37.91
N GLU A 75 10.32 -40.16 -37.59
CA GLU A 75 10.02 -39.45 -36.36
C GLU A 75 10.11 -40.46 -35.23
N ARG A 76 11.33 -40.59 -34.69
CA ARG A 76 11.51 -41.17 -33.36
C ARG A 76 10.65 -40.33 -32.42
N PRO A 77 9.65 -40.90 -31.73
CA PRO A 77 8.94 -40.19 -30.69
C PRO A 77 9.96 -39.87 -29.60
N ARG A 78 10.50 -38.64 -29.64
CA ARG A 78 11.31 -38.08 -28.56
C ARG A 78 10.40 -38.05 -27.35
N THR A 79 10.58 -39.04 -26.49
CA THR A 79 10.00 -39.17 -25.14
C THR A 79 10.54 -38.06 -24.24
N VAL A 80 10.25 -36.80 -24.59
CA VAL A 80 10.58 -35.60 -23.80
C VAL A 80 9.51 -35.35 -22.72
N GLY A 81 8.41 -36.11 -22.70
CA GLY A 81 7.33 -35.97 -21.72
C GLY A 81 7.60 -36.49 -20.31
N GLY A 82 8.70 -37.22 -20.07
CA GLY A 82 8.94 -37.91 -18.79
C GLY A 82 9.57 -37.04 -17.68
N LEU A 83 10.43 -36.08 -18.04
CA LEU A 83 11.22 -35.32 -17.07
C LEU A 83 10.49 -34.11 -16.48
N GLU A 84 9.56 -33.50 -17.23
CA GLU A 84 8.76 -32.38 -16.72
C GLU A 84 7.72 -32.82 -15.68
N SER A 85 7.15 -34.03 -15.87
CA SER A 85 6.15 -34.59 -14.95
C SER A 85 6.74 -34.83 -13.53
N ARG A 86 8.01 -35.23 -13.43
CA ARG A 86 8.69 -35.41 -12.13
C ARG A 86 9.05 -34.10 -11.41
N ARG A 87 9.31 -32.99 -12.12
CA ARG A 87 9.49 -31.67 -11.48
C ARG A 87 8.18 -31.12 -10.94
N SER A 88 7.07 -31.38 -11.64
CA SER A 88 5.74 -30.91 -11.24
C SER A 88 5.27 -31.50 -9.90
N ALA A 89 5.58 -32.77 -9.63
CA ALA A 89 5.20 -33.42 -8.36
C ALA A 89 5.97 -32.91 -7.11
N ARG A 90 7.19 -32.36 -7.27
CA ARG A 90 7.95 -31.78 -6.13
C ARG A 90 7.56 -30.33 -5.81
N SER A 91 7.00 -29.58 -6.76
CA SER A 91 6.53 -28.20 -6.53
C SER A 91 5.23 -28.18 -5.71
N MET A 92 4.39 -29.22 -5.82
CA MET A 92 3.07 -29.30 -5.13
C MET A 92 3.10 -29.15 -3.61
N LYS A 93 4.24 -29.38 -2.93
CA LYS A 93 4.34 -29.27 -1.46
C LYS A 93 4.79 -27.89 -0.94
N ARG A 94 5.11 -26.91 -1.80
CA ARG A 94 5.80 -25.67 -1.36
C ARG A 94 4.95 -24.41 -1.24
N VAL A 95 3.87 -24.28 -2.02
CA VAL A 95 3.05 -23.05 -2.06
C VAL A 95 2.48 -22.71 -0.68
N GLY A 96 1.85 -23.69 -0.03
CA GLY A 96 1.26 -23.53 1.30
C GLY A 96 2.28 -23.11 2.35
N PRO A 97 3.38 -23.88 2.54
CA PRO A 97 4.43 -23.51 3.47
C PRO A 97 5.05 -22.13 3.21
N MET A 98 5.18 -21.71 1.95
CA MET A 98 5.76 -20.41 1.62
C MET A 98 4.82 -19.25 1.98
N LEU A 99 3.52 -19.36 1.71
CA LEU A 99 2.54 -18.36 2.16
C LEU A 99 2.45 -18.30 3.69
N VAL A 100 2.50 -19.46 4.36
CA VAL A 100 2.55 -19.53 5.83
C VAL A 100 3.82 -18.86 6.36
N LEU A 101 4.97 -19.12 5.75
CA LEU A 101 6.24 -18.45 6.10
C LEU A 101 6.12 -16.93 5.98
N TRP A 102 5.55 -16.43 4.87
CA TRP A 102 5.33 -15.00 4.69
C TRP A 102 4.36 -14.42 5.72
N ALA A 103 3.25 -15.11 6.01
CA ALA A 103 2.29 -14.68 7.02
C ALA A 103 2.93 -14.61 8.42
N VAL A 104 3.70 -15.62 8.81
CA VAL A 104 4.44 -15.64 10.08
C VAL A 104 5.44 -14.49 10.14
N LEU A 105 6.21 -14.28 9.07
CA LEU A 105 7.19 -13.19 9.02
C LEU A 105 6.51 -11.80 9.13
N ILE A 106 5.36 -11.60 8.49
CA ILE A 106 4.56 -10.37 8.64
C ILE A 106 4.11 -10.21 10.09
N ILE A 107 3.57 -11.27 10.70
CA ILE A 107 3.12 -11.25 12.10
C ILE A 107 4.28 -10.91 13.05
N ASP A 108 5.46 -11.50 12.84
CA ASP A 108 6.66 -11.24 13.65
C ASP A 108 7.12 -9.79 13.52
N LEU A 109 7.15 -9.26 12.29
CA LEU A 109 7.51 -7.86 12.02
C LEU A 109 6.50 -6.88 12.64
N GLN A 110 5.20 -7.16 12.54
CA GLN A 110 4.16 -6.37 13.18
C GLN A 110 4.24 -6.46 14.71
N GLY A 111 4.49 -7.65 15.24
CA GLY A 111 4.72 -7.89 16.67
C GLY A 111 5.90 -7.08 17.20
N ALA A 112 7.03 -7.09 16.48
CA ALA A 112 8.19 -6.27 16.81
C ALA A 112 7.85 -4.77 16.83
N LEU A 113 7.13 -4.27 15.82
CA LEU A 113 6.67 -2.88 15.78
C LEU A 113 5.77 -2.53 16.98
N TRP A 114 4.86 -3.43 17.37
CA TRP A 114 4.02 -3.22 18.56
C TRP A 114 4.83 -3.24 19.85
N LEU A 115 5.76 -4.19 20.00
CA LEU A 115 6.63 -4.32 21.17
C LEU A 115 7.58 -3.11 21.33
N SER A 116 7.95 -2.45 20.24
CA SER A 116 8.76 -1.23 20.28
C SER A 116 8.06 -0.03 20.90
N GLY A 117 6.73 -0.08 21.07
CA GLY A 117 5.92 1.03 21.58
C GLY A 117 5.71 2.18 20.58
N VAL A 118 6.39 2.18 19.43
CA VAL A 118 6.28 3.25 18.42
C VAL A 118 4.85 3.42 17.92
N LYS A 119 4.13 2.31 17.70
CA LYS A 119 2.71 2.35 17.30
C LYS A 119 1.81 2.97 18.37
N THR A 120 2.08 2.69 19.65
CA THR A 120 1.31 3.25 20.76
C THR A 120 1.52 4.76 20.90
N LEU A 121 2.77 5.22 20.73
CA LEU A 121 3.12 6.64 20.75
C LEU A 121 2.49 7.40 19.58
N ALA A 122 2.55 6.84 18.37
CA ALA A 122 1.94 7.45 17.19
C ALA A 122 0.42 7.60 17.35
N LEU A 123 -0.26 6.58 17.91
CA LEU A 123 -1.70 6.64 18.17
C LEU A 123 -2.03 7.72 19.21
N GLN A 124 -1.24 7.80 20.28
CA GLN A 124 -1.41 8.82 21.32
C GLN A 124 -1.22 10.23 20.75
N GLN A 125 -0.14 10.47 19.99
CA GLN A 125 0.12 11.75 19.33
C GLN A 125 -0.99 12.14 18.36
N ALA A 126 -1.52 11.19 17.58
CA ALA A 126 -2.64 11.45 16.67
C ALA A 126 -3.91 11.88 17.43
N VAL A 127 -4.17 11.28 18.59
CA VAL A 127 -5.30 11.65 19.45
C VAL A 127 -5.08 13.00 20.10
N GLU A 128 -3.88 13.28 20.63
CA GLU A 128 -3.53 14.59 21.21
C GLU A 128 -3.64 15.73 20.20
N GLN A 129 -3.15 15.52 18.97
CA GLN A 129 -3.35 16.47 17.87
C GLN A 129 -4.83 16.63 17.48
N GLY A 130 -5.63 15.57 17.63
CA GLY A 130 -7.08 15.62 17.44
C GLY A 130 -7.78 16.49 18.49
N VAL A 131 -7.38 16.32 19.76
CA VAL A 131 -7.88 17.09 20.91
C VAL A 131 -7.52 18.57 20.76
N ALA A 132 -6.25 18.89 20.51
CA ALA A 132 -5.79 20.28 20.37
C ALA A 132 -6.55 21.04 19.27
N ARG A 133 -6.87 20.36 18.14
CA ARG A 133 -7.70 20.95 17.08
C ARG A 133 -9.15 21.13 17.50
N ALA A 134 -9.72 20.21 18.28
CA ALA A 134 -11.08 20.37 18.80
C ALA A 134 -11.15 21.55 19.76
N GLU A 135 -10.21 21.66 20.71
CA GLU A 135 -10.12 22.78 21.66
C GLU A 135 -10.04 24.14 20.96
N SER A 136 -9.21 24.25 19.91
CA SER A 136 -9.08 25.49 19.14
C SER A 136 -10.37 25.94 18.42
N ARG A 137 -11.31 25.01 18.17
CA ARG A 137 -12.59 25.30 17.50
C ARG A 137 -13.74 25.61 18.46
N THR A 138 -13.62 25.26 19.73
CA THR A 138 -14.68 25.40 20.75
C THR A 138 -14.47 26.58 21.72
N VAL A 139 -13.71 27.61 21.32
CA VAL A 139 -13.40 28.80 22.14
C VAL A 139 -14.62 29.74 22.37
N GLY A 140 -15.85 29.20 22.38
CA GLY A 140 -17.09 29.95 22.62
C GLY A 140 -17.95 29.34 23.73
N GLU A 141 -17.89 29.94 24.92
CA GLU A 141 -18.82 29.95 26.09
C GLU A 141 -19.51 28.66 26.61
N MET A 142 -19.48 27.51 25.94
CA MET A 142 -20.16 26.31 26.45
C MET A 142 -19.25 25.37 27.25
N ALA A 143 -19.32 25.57 28.56
CA ALA A 143 -19.17 24.58 29.65
C ALA A 143 -17.89 23.72 29.66
N ASP A 144 -16.94 24.14 30.50
CA ASP A 144 -15.75 23.40 30.93
C ASP A 144 -16.04 21.93 31.33
N ASN A 145 -17.23 21.67 31.89
CA ASN A 145 -17.70 20.32 32.23
C ASN A 145 -17.97 19.41 31.02
N GLN A 146 -18.37 19.96 29.87
CA GLN A 146 -18.56 19.17 28.65
C GLN A 146 -17.21 18.79 28.02
N ILE A 147 -16.21 19.68 28.11
CA ILE A 147 -14.84 19.42 27.66
C ILE A 147 -14.24 18.26 28.46
N HIS A 148 -14.34 18.29 29.79
CA HIS A 148 -13.83 17.22 30.65
C HIS A 148 -14.53 15.87 30.40
N LYS A 149 -15.83 15.88 30.09
CA LYS A 149 -16.58 14.67 29.74
C LYS A 149 -16.15 14.11 28.38
N ALA A 150 -16.00 14.96 27.37
CA ALA A 150 -15.54 14.56 26.04
C ALA A 150 -14.12 13.96 26.07
N ILE A 151 -13.20 14.55 26.85
CA ILE A 151 -11.84 14.01 27.02
C ILE A 151 -11.87 12.62 27.67
N ARG A 152 -12.74 12.40 28.67
CA ARG A 152 -12.87 11.10 29.33
C ARG A 152 -13.44 10.04 28.38
N ASP A 153 -14.44 10.39 27.59
CA ASP A 153 -15.02 9.49 26.58
C ASP A 153 -14.00 9.20 25.45
N GLN A 154 -13.21 10.18 25.01
CA GLN A 154 -12.13 9.94 24.06
C GLN A 154 -11.09 8.94 24.57
N ARG A 155 -10.64 9.09 25.83
CA ARG A 155 -9.72 8.11 26.43
C ARG A 155 -10.34 6.71 26.52
N ALA A 156 -11.66 6.61 26.70
CA ALA A 156 -12.35 5.33 26.67
C ALA A 156 -12.34 4.70 25.26
N THR A 157 -12.46 5.51 24.20
CA THR A 157 -12.41 5.02 22.80
C THR A 157 -11.02 4.60 22.33
N LEU A 158 -9.93 5.04 22.98
CA LEU A 158 -8.56 4.63 22.62
C LEU A 158 -8.39 3.11 22.61
N ARG A 159 -8.99 2.41 23.59
CA ARG A 159 -8.93 0.94 23.65
C ARG A 159 -9.60 0.31 22.45
N PHE A 160 -10.75 0.83 22.03
CA PHE A 160 -11.45 0.36 20.84
C PHE A 160 -10.59 0.52 19.58
N TRP A 161 -10.01 1.71 19.37
CA TRP A 161 -9.13 1.96 18.21
C TRP A 161 -7.86 1.12 18.23
N THR A 162 -7.30 0.88 19.42
CA THR A 162 -6.12 0.00 19.59
C THR A 162 -6.45 -1.42 19.17
N ILE A 163 -7.59 -1.97 19.62
CA ILE A 163 -8.04 -3.31 19.25
C ILE A 163 -8.31 -3.39 17.74
N LEU A 164 -8.96 -2.38 17.17
CA LEU A 164 -9.24 -2.34 15.72
C LEU A 164 -7.95 -2.30 14.89
N ALA A 165 -6.95 -1.52 15.32
CA ALA A 165 -5.63 -1.49 14.69
C ALA A 165 -4.92 -2.84 14.81
N LEU A 166 -5.01 -3.50 15.97
CA LEU A 166 -4.44 -4.83 16.20
C LEU A 166 -5.08 -5.87 15.29
N ILE A 167 -6.40 -5.86 15.12
CA ILE A 167 -7.10 -6.74 14.16
C ILE A 167 -6.62 -6.46 12.72
N GLY A 168 -6.48 -5.19 12.33
CA GLY A 168 -5.94 -4.83 11.03
C GLY A 168 -4.53 -5.38 10.79
N ASP A 169 -3.62 -5.16 11.74
CA ASP A 169 -2.21 -5.53 11.62
C ASP A 169 -1.99 -7.05 11.67
N PHE A 170 -2.73 -7.78 12.51
CA PHE A 170 -2.50 -9.22 12.74
C PHE A 170 -3.41 -10.13 11.92
N VAL A 171 -4.51 -9.63 11.38
CA VAL A 171 -5.45 -10.45 10.57
C VAL A 171 -5.44 -10.00 9.12
N VAL A 172 -5.61 -8.71 8.86
CA VAL A 172 -5.78 -8.21 7.49
C VAL A 172 -4.45 -8.18 6.74
N GLU A 173 -3.39 -7.69 7.38
CA GLU A 173 -2.07 -7.57 6.76
C GLU A 173 -1.46 -8.93 6.33
N PRO A 174 -1.46 -10.00 7.15
CA PRO A 174 -0.95 -11.30 6.71
C PRO A 174 -1.88 -12.02 5.72
N LEU A 175 -3.19 -11.69 5.70
CA LEU A 175 -4.13 -12.26 4.75
C LEU A 175 -4.03 -11.62 3.36
N ALA A 176 -3.69 -10.33 3.30
CA ALA A 176 -3.54 -9.57 2.06
C ALA A 176 -2.66 -10.24 0.97
N PRO A 177 -1.43 -10.73 1.26
CA PRO A 177 -0.59 -11.37 0.24
C PRO A 177 -1.21 -12.68 -0.29
N ALA A 178 -1.91 -13.44 0.55
CA ALA A 178 -2.58 -14.67 0.13
C ALA A 178 -3.75 -14.37 -0.80
N VAL A 179 -4.60 -13.40 -0.43
CA VAL A 179 -5.73 -12.96 -1.27
C VAL A 179 -5.22 -12.40 -2.59
N ARG A 180 -4.18 -11.56 -2.57
CA ARG A 180 -3.55 -11.00 -3.77
C ARG A 180 -3.03 -12.11 -4.69
N ALA A 181 -2.25 -13.05 -4.15
CA ALA A 181 -1.73 -14.16 -4.94
C ALA A 181 -2.84 -14.99 -5.58
N LEU A 182 -3.92 -15.27 -4.85
CA LEU A 182 -5.09 -15.98 -5.36
C LEU A 182 -5.80 -15.19 -6.47
N VAL A 183 -6.10 -13.91 -6.25
CA VAL A 183 -6.81 -13.06 -7.22
C VAL A 183 -6.00 -12.90 -8.52
N VAL A 184 -4.69 -12.69 -8.42
CA VAL A 184 -3.84 -12.56 -9.61
C VAL A 184 -3.72 -13.89 -10.35
N ALA A 185 -3.53 -15.00 -9.62
CA ALA A 185 -3.43 -16.32 -10.23
C ALA A 185 -4.75 -16.72 -10.92
N THR A 186 -5.91 -16.44 -10.32
CA THR A 186 -7.22 -16.73 -10.92
C THR A 186 -7.46 -15.86 -12.15
N LEU A 187 -7.15 -14.56 -12.09
CA LEU A 187 -7.34 -13.63 -13.20
C LEU A 187 -6.47 -14.00 -14.41
N LEU A 188 -5.19 -14.29 -14.20
CA LEU A 188 -4.30 -14.73 -15.29
C LEU A 188 -4.74 -16.08 -15.89
N SER A 189 -5.23 -16.99 -15.05
CA SER A 189 -5.73 -18.29 -15.49
C SER A 189 -7.03 -18.18 -16.28
N ALA A 190 -7.93 -17.26 -15.88
CA ALA A 190 -9.15 -16.96 -16.63
C ALA A 190 -8.83 -16.34 -17.99
N LEU A 191 -7.88 -15.40 -18.05
CA LEU A 191 -7.41 -14.81 -19.31
C LEU A 191 -6.77 -15.85 -20.24
N ALA A 192 -5.97 -16.77 -19.68
CA ALA A 192 -5.40 -17.88 -20.45
C ALA A 192 -6.51 -18.78 -21.02
N ALA A 193 -7.52 -19.12 -20.23
CA ALA A 193 -8.65 -19.93 -20.67
C ALA A 193 -9.44 -19.25 -21.81
N LEU A 194 -9.72 -17.94 -21.69
CA LEU A 194 -10.41 -17.15 -22.71
C LEU A 194 -9.60 -17.05 -24.02
N ALA A 195 -8.28 -17.05 -23.93
CA ALA A 195 -7.38 -17.01 -25.08
C ALA A 195 -7.08 -18.39 -25.69
N GLY A 196 -7.68 -19.47 -25.18
CA GLY A 196 -7.40 -20.84 -25.62
C GLY A 196 -5.98 -21.33 -25.26
N ARG A 197 -5.35 -20.72 -24.25
CA ARG A 197 -3.98 -21.01 -23.80
C ARG A 197 -3.98 -21.92 -22.57
N PRO A 198 -2.86 -22.61 -22.26
CA PRO A 198 -2.79 -23.48 -21.08
C PRO A 198 -3.00 -22.69 -19.78
N ILE A 199 -3.99 -23.11 -18.99
CA ILE A 199 -4.48 -22.40 -17.79
C ILE A 199 -3.41 -22.30 -16.71
N GLY A 200 -2.53 -23.29 -16.56
CA GLY A 200 -1.31 -23.21 -15.72
C GLY A 200 -1.48 -22.68 -14.30
N PHE A 201 -2.68 -22.77 -13.69
CA PHE A 201 -3.04 -22.06 -12.44
C PHE A 201 -2.09 -22.35 -11.27
N ARG A 202 -1.65 -23.60 -11.13
CA ARG A 202 -0.76 -24.01 -10.02
C ARG A 202 0.61 -23.36 -10.11
N LEU A 203 1.18 -23.33 -11.32
CA LEU A 203 2.45 -22.66 -11.56
C LEU A 203 2.31 -21.15 -11.34
N ALA A 204 1.18 -20.57 -11.75
CA ALA A 204 0.85 -19.18 -11.48
C ALA A 204 0.83 -18.88 -9.98
N LEU A 205 0.18 -19.74 -9.19
CA LEU A 205 0.04 -19.55 -7.77
C LEU A 205 1.38 -19.68 -7.02
N ASP A 206 2.24 -20.64 -7.40
CA ASP A 206 3.57 -20.82 -6.79
C ASP A 206 4.47 -19.60 -7.04
N GLU A 207 4.51 -19.09 -8.28
CA GLU A 207 5.24 -17.87 -8.61
C GLU A 207 4.65 -16.64 -7.90
N CYS A 208 3.31 -16.50 -7.88
CA CYS A 208 2.65 -15.40 -7.19
C CYS A 208 2.96 -15.42 -5.69
N ALA A 209 3.02 -16.60 -5.07
CA ALA A 209 3.39 -16.78 -3.67
C ALA A 209 4.86 -16.43 -3.40
N ALA A 210 5.78 -16.82 -4.28
CA ALA A 210 7.19 -16.45 -4.17
C ALA A 210 7.40 -14.93 -4.30
N VAL A 211 6.68 -14.31 -5.25
CA VAL A 211 6.72 -12.87 -5.52
C VAL A 211 6.16 -12.04 -4.36
N GLN A 212 5.32 -12.60 -3.48
CA GLN A 212 4.88 -11.89 -2.26
C GLN A 212 6.04 -11.44 -1.37
N GLY A 213 7.21 -12.09 -1.49
CA GLY A 213 8.42 -11.71 -0.76
C GLY A 213 8.86 -10.26 -0.99
N TYR A 214 8.55 -9.65 -2.13
CA TYR A 214 8.86 -8.23 -2.36
C TYR A 214 8.12 -7.31 -1.38
N TRP A 215 6.83 -7.56 -1.13
CA TRP A 215 6.05 -6.78 -0.16
C TRP A 215 6.55 -7.00 1.26
N VAL A 216 6.89 -8.24 1.62
CA VAL A 216 7.43 -8.55 2.94
C VAL A 216 8.79 -7.90 3.15
N LEU A 217 9.62 -7.83 2.10
CA LEU A 217 10.91 -7.13 2.14
C LEU A 217 10.73 -5.62 2.32
N GLY A 218 9.74 -5.00 1.66
CA GLY A 218 9.39 -3.60 1.87
C GLY A 218 8.96 -3.33 3.32
N LEU A 219 8.11 -4.21 3.88
CA LEU A 219 7.69 -4.13 5.28
C LEU A 219 8.86 -4.33 6.24
N ALA A 220 9.74 -5.29 5.98
CA ALA A 220 10.94 -5.53 6.77
C ALA A 220 11.88 -4.31 6.75
N LEU A 221 12.10 -3.71 5.58
CA LEU A 221 12.89 -2.48 5.45
C LEU A 221 12.27 -1.35 6.25
N GLN A 222 10.96 -1.13 6.12
CA GLN A 222 10.24 -0.10 6.87
C GLN A 222 10.39 -0.30 8.38
N THR A 223 10.19 -1.53 8.88
CA THR A 223 10.35 -1.83 10.30
C THR A 223 11.79 -1.53 10.77
N THR A 224 12.78 -1.91 9.97
CA THR A 224 14.20 -1.68 10.26
C THR A 224 14.50 -0.19 10.34
N LEU A 225 13.96 0.62 9.41
CA LEU A 225 14.12 2.07 9.45
C LEU A 225 13.45 2.70 10.68
N VAL A 226 12.25 2.26 11.04
CA VAL A 226 11.56 2.73 12.25
C VAL A 226 12.39 2.45 13.49
N PHE A 227 13.00 1.26 13.59
CA PHE A 227 13.90 0.92 14.70
C PHE A 227 15.20 1.74 14.68
N ALA A 228 15.80 1.92 13.51
CA ALA A 228 17.06 2.64 13.36
C ALA A 228 16.93 4.13 13.68
N LEU A 229 15.84 4.76 13.21
CA LEU A 229 15.61 6.20 13.35
C LEU A 229 14.83 6.55 14.62
N ARG A 230 14.16 5.58 15.24
CA ARG A 230 13.26 5.77 16.39
C ARG A 230 12.18 6.83 16.15
N THR A 231 11.83 7.08 14.89
CA THR A 231 10.73 7.97 14.53
C THR A 231 9.59 7.15 13.92
N SER A 232 8.36 7.53 14.24
CA SER A 232 7.15 6.90 13.69
C SER A 232 6.83 7.36 12.27
N GLU A 233 7.49 8.42 11.80
CA GLU A 233 7.20 9.08 10.51
C GLU A 233 8.18 8.68 9.40
N VAL A 234 8.81 7.51 9.50
CA VAL A 234 9.65 7.02 8.41
C VAL A 234 8.79 6.31 7.37
N ASP A 235 8.43 7.03 6.33
CA ASP A 235 7.90 6.40 5.13
C ASP A 235 9.04 5.96 4.23
N ALA A 236 9.07 4.67 3.86
CA ALA A 236 9.89 4.17 2.75
C ALA A 236 9.27 4.51 1.38
N SER A 237 8.49 5.58 1.31
CA SER A 237 7.69 5.92 0.15
C SER A 237 8.45 6.89 -0.76
N MET A 238 8.06 6.95 -2.03
CA MET A 238 8.54 7.97 -2.97
C MET A 238 8.27 9.41 -2.48
N ALA A 239 7.50 9.60 -1.40
CA ALA A 239 7.40 10.84 -0.63
C ALA A 239 8.77 11.43 -0.24
N LEU A 240 9.79 10.61 0.01
CA LEU A 240 11.15 11.09 0.32
C LEU A 240 11.84 11.78 -0.88
N LEU A 241 11.37 11.52 -2.11
CA LEU A 241 11.89 12.15 -3.31
C LEU A 241 11.18 13.47 -3.64
N LEU A 242 10.05 13.75 -2.98
CA LEU A 242 9.34 15.01 -3.17
C LEU A 242 10.06 16.12 -2.39
N PRO A 243 10.34 17.27 -3.03
CA PRO A 243 10.89 18.42 -2.31
C PRO A 243 9.93 18.89 -1.22
N SER A 244 10.45 19.51 -0.17
CA SER A 244 9.63 20.07 0.91
C SER A 244 8.69 21.14 0.36
N GLY A 245 7.37 20.90 0.41
CA GLY A 245 6.36 21.81 -0.14
C GLY A 245 4.95 21.49 0.37
N THR A 246 4.01 22.43 0.15
CA THR A 246 2.60 22.25 0.50
C THR A 246 1.87 21.48 -0.61
N TYR A 247 1.55 20.22 -0.36
CA TYR A 247 0.82 19.37 -1.30
C TYR A 247 -0.64 19.19 -0.89
N ARG A 248 -1.54 19.04 -1.87
CA ARG A 248 -2.91 18.61 -1.59
C ARG A 248 -2.89 17.23 -0.92
N ALA A 249 -3.78 17.01 0.05
CA ALA A 249 -3.78 15.78 0.85
C ALA A 249 -3.97 14.50 0.01
N ALA A 250 -4.83 14.53 -1.01
CA ALA A 250 -5.10 13.37 -1.86
C ALA A 250 -3.87 12.87 -2.64
N PRO A 251 -3.16 13.70 -3.44
CA PRO A 251 -1.95 13.26 -4.11
C PRO A 251 -0.86 12.87 -3.11
N TRP A 252 -0.74 13.57 -1.98
CA TRP A 252 0.23 13.20 -0.94
C TRP A 252 0.03 11.77 -0.42
N VAL A 253 -1.22 11.40 -0.11
CA VAL A 253 -1.56 10.03 0.34
C VAL A 253 -1.28 9.01 -0.76
N ALA A 254 -1.57 9.33 -2.02
CA ALA A 254 -1.28 8.44 -3.15
C ALA A 254 0.23 8.19 -3.32
N TRP A 255 1.07 9.24 -3.21
CA TRP A 255 2.53 9.12 -3.29
C TRP A 255 3.13 8.36 -2.10
N ARG A 256 2.55 8.50 -0.91
CA ARG A 256 2.90 7.65 0.25
C ARG A 256 2.62 6.16 0.00
N GLN A 257 1.68 5.84 -0.87
CA GLN A 257 1.31 4.46 -1.15
C GLN A 257 2.15 3.81 -2.27
N ALA A 258 2.88 4.62 -3.03
CA ALA A 258 3.80 4.16 -4.05
C ALA A 258 5.13 3.70 -3.41
N ASP A 259 5.17 2.42 -3.06
CA ASP A 259 6.39 1.74 -2.61
C ASP A 259 7.12 1.12 -3.81
N ALA A 260 8.44 1.33 -3.88
CA ALA A 260 9.31 0.73 -4.88
C ALA A 260 9.22 -0.80 -4.86
N PHE A 261 9.10 -1.42 -3.68
CA PHE A 261 8.96 -2.88 -3.55
C PHE A 261 7.62 -3.38 -4.08
N ALA A 262 6.54 -2.61 -3.89
CA ALA A 262 5.25 -2.95 -4.49
C ALA A 262 5.31 -2.89 -6.02
N LEU A 263 5.96 -1.86 -6.59
CA LEU A 263 6.16 -1.75 -8.04
C LEU A 263 6.99 -2.91 -8.61
N LEU A 264 8.06 -3.32 -7.91
CA LEU A 264 8.85 -4.50 -8.28
C LEU A 264 8.01 -5.78 -8.20
N GLY A 265 7.22 -5.93 -7.14
CA GLY A 265 6.27 -7.01 -6.98
C GLY A 265 5.30 -7.11 -8.17
N TRP A 266 4.61 -6.03 -8.50
CA TRP A 266 3.69 -5.97 -9.65
C TRP A 266 4.39 -6.23 -10.98
N SER A 267 5.58 -5.65 -11.20
CA SER A 267 6.36 -5.86 -12.42
C SER A 267 6.76 -7.32 -12.60
N SER A 268 7.16 -7.99 -11.51
CA SER A 268 7.52 -9.40 -11.54
C SER A 268 6.31 -10.32 -11.81
N LEU A 269 5.11 -9.98 -11.30
CA LEU A 269 3.87 -10.69 -11.64
C LEU A 269 3.53 -10.58 -13.14
N ILE A 270 3.63 -9.37 -13.70
CA ILE A 270 3.39 -9.11 -15.12
C ILE A 270 4.36 -9.91 -15.99
N LEU A 271 5.66 -9.84 -15.66
CA LEU A 271 6.70 -10.58 -16.38
C LEU A 271 6.52 -12.10 -16.25
N GLY A 272 6.11 -12.60 -15.08
CA GLY A 272 5.80 -14.01 -14.87
C GLY A 272 4.66 -14.50 -15.74
N GLY A 273 3.55 -13.74 -15.80
CA GLY A 273 2.40 -14.06 -16.66
C GLY A 273 2.76 -14.08 -18.15
N TRP A 274 3.60 -13.15 -18.59
CA TRP A 274 4.09 -13.08 -19.97
C TRP A 274 5.04 -14.23 -20.31
N ARG A 275 6.04 -14.52 -19.46
CA ARG A 275 7.02 -15.60 -19.67
C ARG A 275 6.36 -16.99 -19.74
N ARG A 276 5.28 -17.20 -19.00
CA ARG A 276 4.49 -18.44 -19.04
C ARG A 276 3.61 -18.57 -20.29
N GLY A 277 3.55 -17.53 -21.12
CA GLY A 277 2.70 -17.51 -22.31
C GLY A 277 1.20 -17.49 -21.99
N GLN A 278 0.78 -17.25 -20.74
CA GLN A 278 -0.63 -17.25 -20.35
C GLN A 278 -1.39 -16.05 -20.90
N ALA A 279 -0.72 -14.90 -20.95
CA ALA A 279 -1.28 -13.64 -21.41
C ALA A 279 -0.24 -12.89 -22.25
N ASN A 280 -0.71 -12.08 -23.20
CA ASN A 280 0.16 -11.09 -23.83
C ASN A 280 0.58 -10.06 -22.78
N LEU A 281 1.75 -9.44 -22.98
CA LEU A 281 2.27 -8.46 -22.02
C LEU A 281 1.22 -7.38 -21.71
N ALA A 282 0.58 -6.82 -22.74
CA ALA A 282 -0.47 -5.80 -22.59
C ALA A 282 -1.66 -6.27 -21.72
N THR A 283 -2.15 -7.49 -21.91
CA THR A 283 -3.30 -8.00 -21.13
C THR A 283 -2.88 -8.34 -19.70
N ALA A 284 -1.67 -8.86 -19.49
CA ALA A 284 -1.11 -9.08 -18.15
C ALA A 284 -0.94 -7.76 -17.39
N THR A 285 -0.39 -6.74 -18.05
CA THR A 285 -0.23 -5.39 -17.48
C THR A 285 -1.57 -4.77 -17.11
N ALA A 286 -2.55 -4.81 -18.02
CA ALA A 286 -3.89 -4.28 -17.77
C ALA A 286 -4.61 -5.02 -16.63
N ALA A 287 -4.51 -6.35 -16.59
CA ALA A 287 -5.10 -7.16 -15.52
C ALA A 287 -4.47 -6.85 -14.16
N CYS A 288 -3.13 -6.82 -14.09
CA CYS A 288 -2.41 -6.52 -12.86
C CYS A 288 -2.63 -5.07 -12.40
N SER A 289 -2.72 -4.10 -13.32
CA SER A 289 -2.97 -2.70 -12.98
C SER A 289 -4.38 -2.50 -12.42
N VAL A 290 -5.39 -3.19 -12.94
CA VAL A 290 -6.76 -3.17 -12.38
C VAL A 290 -6.77 -3.74 -10.96
N VAL A 291 -6.13 -4.89 -10.72
CA VAL A 291 -6.06 -5.47 -9.37
C VAL A 291 -5.30 -4.54 -8.43
N ALA A 292 -4.19 -3.95 -8.86
CA ALA A 292 -3.42 -2.98 -8.08
C ALA A 292 -4.25 -1.73 -7.74
N ALA A 293 -5.02 -1.21 -8.71
CA ALA A 293 -5.88 -0.06 -8.51
C ALA A 293 -7.04 -0.36 -7.54
N VAL A 294 -7.66 -1.54 -7.65
CA VAL A 294 -8.70 -1.98 -6.71
C VAL A 294 -8.12 -2.14 -5.30
N GLU A 295 -6.95 -2.77 -5.17
CA GLU A 295 -6.28 -2.92 -3.89
C GLU A 295 -5.95 -1.56 -3.26
N ALA A 296 -5.39 -0.63 -4.05
CA ALA A 296 -5.10 0.72 -3.60
C ALA A 296 -6.38 1.45 -3.18
N ALA A 297 -7.45 1.38 -3.97
CA ALA A 297 -8.74 1.99 -3.66
C ALA A 297 -9.34 1.46 -2.35
N ILE A 298 -9.24 0.15 -2.09
CA ILE A 298 -9.69 -0.45 -0.83
C ILE A 298 -8.86 0.07 0.35
N ARG A 299 -7.52 0.09 0.23
CA ARG A 299 -6.63 0.60 1.28
C ARG A 299 -6.86 2.09 1.56
N ILE A 300 -6.98 2.91 0.51
CA ILE A 300 -7.30 4.35 0.63
C ILE A 300 -8.68 4.53 1.25
N GLY A 301 -9.69 3.82 0.75
CA GLY A 301 -11.05 3.88 1.28
C GLY A 301 -11.10 3.55 2.76
N LEU A 302 -10.43 2.47 3.18
CA LEU A 302 -10.38 2.06 4.58
C LEU A 302 -9.71 3.12 5.45
N THR A 303 -8.54 3.63 5.04
CA THR A 303 -7.83 4.70 5.79
C THR A 303 -8.65 5.99 5.89
N LEU A 304 -9.36 6.38 4.82
CA LEU A 304 -10.26 7.52 4.83
C LEU A 304 -11.46 7.31 5.73
N ILE A 305 -12.08 6.13 5.69
CA ILE A 305 -13.23 5.77 6.55
C ILE A 305 -12.81 5.77 8.01
N THR A 306 -11.67 5.15 8.35
CA THR A 306 -11.14 5.15 9.72
C THR A 306 -10.84 6.58 10.19
N GLY A 307 -10.18 7.39 9.36
CA GLY A 307 -9.90 8.79 9.69
C GLY A 307 -11.15 9.65 9.82
N ALA A 308 -12.17 9.43 8.97
CA ALA A 308 -13.45 10.10 9.03
C ALA A 308 -14.25 9.69 10.28
N ALA A 309 -14.29 8.40 10.59
CA ALA A 309 -14.96 7.86 11.77
C ALA A 309 -14.33 8.41 13.06
N MET A 310 -12.99 8.49 13.14
CA MET A 310 -12.31 9.18 14.23
C MET A 310 -12.77 10.64 14.34
N ARG A 311 -12.80 11.40 13.24
CA ARG A 311 -13.24 12.81 13.27
C ARG A 311 -14.71 12.98 13.66
N LEU A 312 -15.58 12.05 13.26
CA LEU A 312 -17.01 12.13 13.52
C LEU A 312 -17.34 11.84 14.99
N ILE A 313 -16.62 10.92 15.63
CA ILE A 313 -16.70 10.67 17.09
C ILE A 313 -16.22 11.90 17.89
N LEU A 314 -15.34 12.72 17.32
CA LEU A 314 -14.83 13.94 17.96
C LEU A 314 -15.74 15.16 17.81
N MET A 315 -16.78 15.10 16.98
CA MET A 315 -17.76 16.18 16.93
C MET A 315 -18.79 15.94 18.04
N PRO A 316 -18.77 16.68 19.16
CA PRO A 316 -19.81 16.58 20.17
C PRO A 316 -21.14 16.88 19.48
N GLY A 317 -22.03 15.87 19.48
CA GLY A 317 -23.32 15.99 18.83
C GLY A 317 -24.07 17.18 19.39
N ARG A 318 -24.38 18.14 18.51
CA ARG A 318 -25.62 18.93 18.64
C ARG A 318 -26.78 17.96 18.41
N PHE A 319 -27.16 17.23 19.45
CA PHE A 319 -28.41 16.51 19.54
C PHE A 319 -29.17 17.04 20.75
#